data_AF-A0A1L3M057-F1
#
_entry.id   AF-A0A1L3M057-F1
#
_cell.length_a   1.000
_cell.length_b   1.000
_cell.length_c   1.000
_cell.angle_alpha   90.00
_cell.angle_beta   90.00
_cell.angle_gamma   90.00
#
_symmetry.space_group_name_H-M   'P 1'
#
loop_
_entity.id
_entity.type
_entity.pdbx_description
1 polymer ?
#
loop_
_entity_poly.entity_id
_entity_poly.type
_entity_poly.pdbx_seq_one_letter_code
_entity_poly.pdbx_strand_id
1 'polypeptide(L)'
;MRNRLFLKIYLTLLASLAAVAVASAAFVWLGQGEEDVSWQSQRARFVAALIPLDMDRQSVEATLRRFSRAFDADLAVYDRNGRLIAGAGRPLPRDILERRWRHDRGDVQTMVTELPDGRAVAARMARPFRPAGRNPLAYLALIAGVIGLAAYPVVRHLTRRLERLRAGVDAWGRGDFVARVPANGHDEVAAVAKSFNRAADHVERLIKSHRALLANASHELRSPLARLRVAIDLYEQAPDDNRKEEIIRNLAELDTLVEEILLASRLDHVERLDAPEPVDLLALVSEEGARNGVEVLGMPATVRGDARLIGRLVRNLMQNALRHGDPPVSATVAQADGKVELRVRDHGPGIAESEGARVFEPFYRPSGRSEAAGGWGLGLALVRQIAERHGGAVRYESPPGGGVCFIVTLPAHRDAGA
;
A
#
# COMPACT_ATOMS: atom_id res chain seq x y z
N MET A 1 18.83 2.80 -18.14
CA MET A 1 18.45 3.34 -16.80
C MET A 1 18.51 2.31 -15.65
N ARG A 2 18.43 1.00 -15.93
CA ARG A 2 18.45 -0.19 -15.02
C ARG A 2 19.54 -0.27 -13.92
N ASN A 3 20.56 0.60 -13.97
CA ASN A 3 21.66 0.60 -12.99
C ASN A 3 21.63 1.80 -12.04
N ARG A 4 20.90 2.89 -12.34
CA ARG A 4 21.08 4.15 -11.58
C ARG A 4 20.51 4.11 -10.17
N LEU A 5 19.33 3.52 -9.94
CA LEU A 5 18.73 3.48 -8.60
C LEU A 5 19.47 2.48 -7.70
N PHE A 6 19.73 1.28 -8.23
CA PHE A 6 20.49 0.23 -7.56
C PHE A 6 21.87 0.74 -7.16
N LEU A 7 22.60 1.32 -8.12
CA LEU A 7 23.95 1.82 -7.88
C LEU A 7 23.93 2.98 -6.88
N LYS A 8 22.95 3.88 -6.93
CA LYS A 8 22.80 4.96 -5.94
C LYS A 8 22.62 4.41 -4.53
N ILE A 9 21.63 3.53 -4.30
CA ILE A 9 21.32 2.99 -2.97
C ILE A 9 22.52 2.17 -2.43
N TYR A 10 23.11 1.34 -3.28
CA TYR A 10 24.25 0.52 -2.90
C TYR A 10 25.49 1.37 -2.58
N LEU A 11 25.81 2.37 -3.40
CA LEU A 11 26.95 3.27 -3.16
C LEU A 11 26.72 4.15 -1.92
N THR A 12 25.50 4.62 -1.66
CA THR A 12 25.22 5.41 -0.44
C THR A 12 25.39 4.58 0.83
N LEU A 13 24.98 3.31 0.80
CA LEU A 13 25.14 2.39 1.94
C LEU A 13 26.62 2.04 2.15
N LEU A 14 27.37 1.85 1.06
CA LEU A 14 28.80 1.58 1.14
C LEU A 14 29.59 2.81 1.62
N ALA A 15 29.19 4.02 1.19
CA ALA A 15 29.79 5.27 1.62
C ALA A 15 29.51 5.59 3.10
N SER A 16 28.29 5.36 3.61
CA SER A 16 27.97 5.59 5.02
C SER A 16 28.77 4.65 5.94
N LEU A 17 28.92 3.39 5.51
CA LEU A 17 29.69 2.38 6.22
C LEU A 17 31.19 2.72 6.27
N ALA A 18 31.74 3.20 5.15
CA ALA A 18 33.11 3.71 5.09
C ALA A 18 33.32 4.95 5.98
N ALA A 19 32.34 5.87 6.02
CA ALA A 19 32.41 7.06 6.85
C ALA A 19 32.42 6.72 8.35
N VAL A 20 31.58 5.78 8.79
CA VAL A 20 31.57 5.29 10.19
C VAL A 20 32.90 4.65 10.55
N ALA A 21 33.47 3.82 9.67
CA ALA A 21 34.79 3.22 9.89
C ALA A 21 35.89 4.27 10.08
N VAL A 22 35.94 5.30 9.23
CA VAL A 22 36.92 6.38 9.34
C VAL A 22 36.73 7.18 10.62
N ALA A 23 35.49 7.51 10.99
CA ALA A 23 35.19 8.23 12.23
C ALA A 23 35.59 7.46 13.49
N SER A 24 35.30 6.15 13.55
CA SER A 24 35.73 5.28 14.66
C SER A 24 37.25 5.18 14.76
N ALA A 25 37.95 5.11 13.63
CA ALA A 25 39.42 5.07 13.64
C ALA A 25 40.04 6.40 14.09
N ALA A 26 39.49 7.53 13.65
CA ALA A 26 39.90 8.85 14.10
C ALA A 26 39.67 9.02 15.62
N PHE A 27 38.54 8.55 16.14
CA PHE A 27 38.24 8.57 17.58
C PHE A 27 39.25 7.79 18.41
N VAL A 28 39.60 6.56 17.98
CA VAL A 28 40.62 5.75 18.66
C VAL A 28 42.00 6.42 18.61
N TRP A 29 42.35 7.05 17.49
CA TRP A 29 43.63 7.74 17.34
C TRP A 29 43.74 9.00 18.22
N LEU A 30 42.67 9.80 18.28
CA LEU A 30 42.60 11.01 19.11
C LEU A 30 42.59 10.69 20.62
N GLY A 31 41.92 9.63 21.05
CA GLY A 31 41.82 9.25 22.46
C GLY A 31 43.14 8.80 23.10
N GLN A 32 44.13 8.36 22.32
CA GLN A 32 45.41 7.89 22.87
C GLN A 32 46.35 9.01 23.35
N GLY A 33 46.14 10.27 22.93
CA GLY A 33 47.05 11.38 23.26
C GLY A 33 46.81 12.03 24.63
N GLU A 34 45.56 12.09 25.10
CA GLU A 34 45.17 12.82 26.31
C GLU A 34 45.31 12.01 27.61
N GLU A 35 45.20 10.67 27.53
CA GLU A 35 45.37 9.78 28.70
C GLU A 35 46.82 9.75 29.23
N ASP A 36 47.84 10.01 28.39
CA ASP A 36 49.25 9.81 28.75
C ASP A 36 49.82 10.89 29.70
N VAL A 37 49.32 12.14 29.63
CA VAL A 37 49.86 13.28 30.41
C VAL A 37 49.32 13.32 31.85
N SER A 38 48.03 13.01 32.05
CA SER A 38 47.42 12.97 33.38
C SER A 38 47.95 11.79 34.23
N TRP A 39 48.23 10.67 33.58
CA TRP A 39 48.75 9.46 34.23
C TRP A 39 50.19 9.63 34.73
N GLN A 40 51.06 10.32 33.98
CA GLN A 40 52.46 10.57 34.41
C GLN A 40 52.55 11.38 35.70
N SER A 41 51.69 12.41 35.84
CA SER A 41 51.72 13.31 37.00
C SER A 41 51.14 12.67 38.26
N GLN A 42 50.11 11.82 38.15
CA GLN A 42 49.63 11.00 39.26
C GLN A 42 50.66 9.95 39.71
N ARG A 43 51.35 9.31 38.76
CA ARG A 43 52.40 8.32 39.06
C ARG A 43 53.60 8.93 39.79
N ALA A 44 54.05 10.13 39.38
CA ALA A 44 55.15 10.81 40.05
C ALA A 44 54.86 11.06 41.54
N ARG A 45 53.62 11.42 41.89
CA ARG A 45 53.19 11.59 43.29
C ARG A 45 53.12 10.26 44.04
N PHE A 46 52.62 9.21 43.40
CA PHE A 46 52.57 7.87 43.99
C PHE A 46 53.97 7.31 44.29
N VAL A 47 54.91 7.46 43.35
CA VAL A 47 56.31 7.03 43.54
C VAL A 47 56.99 7.85 44.63
N ALA A 48 56.74 9.16 44.71
CA ALA A 48 57.26 10.02 45.78
C ALA A 48 56.72 9.63 47.17
N ALA A 49 55.48 9.13 47.26
CA ALA A 49 54.92 8.64 48.52
C ALA A 49 55.55 7.30 48.98
N LEU A 50 55.99 6.47 48.05
CA LEU A 50 56.65 5.18 48.33
C LEU A 50 58.12 5.33 48.74
N ILE A 51 58.78 6.40 48.30
CA ILE A 51 60.17 6.70 48.62
C ILE A 51 60.26 8.14 49.18
N PRO A 52 59.92 8.34 50.46
CA PRO A 52 60.02 9.63 51.13
C PRO A 52 61.46 10.20 51.14
N LEU A 53 61.59 11.48 51.45
CA LEU A 53 62.88 12.20 51.45
C LEU A 53 63.77 11.84 52.65
N ASP A 54 63.18 11.41 53.76
CA ASP A 54 63.81 11.05 55.03
C ASP A 54 64.18 9.56 55.13
N MET A 55 63.87 8.77 54.10
CA MET A 55 64.19 7.35 54.06
C MET A 55 65.70 7.14 53.91
N ASP A 56 66.27 6.33 54.80
CA ASP A 56 67.68 5.97 54.77
C ASP A 56 68.00 5.08 53.56
N ARG A 57 69.28 5.08 53.15
CA ARG A 57 69.71 4.38 51.93
C ARG A 57 69.40 2.88 51.96
N GLN A 58 69.46 2.23 53.12
CA GLN A 58 69.19 0.80 53.22
C GLN A 58 67.70 0.50 53.03
N SER A 59 66.80 1.33 53.59
CA SER A 59 65.36 1.20 53.39
C SER A 59 64.92 1.48 51.94
N VAL A 60 65.55 2.46 51.26
CA VAL A 60 65.30 2.71 49.84
C VAL A 60 65.69 1.48 49.01
N GLU A 61 66.86 0.90 49.27
CA GLU A 61 67.32 -0.29 48.55
C GLU A 61 66.45 -1.52 48.82
N ALA A 62 66.01 -1.73 50.06
CA ALA A 62 65.08 -2.80 50.42
C ALA A 62 63.73 -2.66 49.70
N THR A 63 63.22 -1.42 49.61
CA THR A 63 61.99 -1.10 48.88
C THR A 63 62.14 -1.40 47.39
N LEU A 64 63.22 -0.91 46.75
CA LEU A 64 63.48 -1.19 45.34
C LEU A 64 63.64 -2.68 45.06
N ARG A 65 64.30 -3.45 45.94
CA ARG A 65 64.43 -4.92 45.80
C ARG A 65 63.08 -5.62 45.88
N ARG A 66 62.18 -5.17 46.77
CA ARG A 66 60.82 -5.71 46.88
C ARG A 66 60.01 -5.44 45.61
N PHE A 67 60.07 -4.22 45.08
CA PHE A 67 59.39 -3.85 43.84
C PHE A 67 59.99 -4.53 42.61
N SER A 68 61.31 -4.63 42.53
CA SER A 68 62.02 -5.31 41.44
C SER A 68 61.59 -6.78 41.33
N ARG A 69 61.48 -7.49 42.46
CA ARG A 69 60.97 -8.87 42.48
C ARG A 69 59.47 -8.97 42.19
N ALA A 70 58.67 -8.03 42.68
CA ALA A 70 57.22 -8.06 42.50
C ALA A 70 56.80 -7.80 41.05
N PHE A 71 57.54 -6.95 40.34
CA PHE A 71 57.19 -6.49 38.99
C PHE A 71 58.14 -7.00 37.90
N ASP A 72 59.10 -7.87 38.25
CA ASP A 72 60.16 -8.36 37.36
C ASP A 72 60.82 -7.21 36.55
N ALA A 73 61.24 -6.18 37.29
CA ALA A 73 61.72 -4.93 36.74
C ALA A 73 63.08 -4.54 37.33
N ASP A 74 63.96 -3.99 36.49
CA ASP A 74 65.17 -3.32 36.96
C ASP A 74 64.81 -1.89 37.38
N LEU A 75 65.19 -1.49 38.60
CA LEU A 75 64.83 -0.21 39.19
C LEU A 75 66.07 0.53 39.68
N ALA A 76 66.12 1.84 39.48
CA ALA A 76 67.18 2.71 39.99
C ALA A 76 66.63 4.07 40.39
N VAL A 77 67.15 4.62 41.48
CA VAL A 77 66.80 5.96 41.97
C VAL A 77 68.04 6.84 41.90
N TYR A 78 67.89 8.01 41.29
CA TYR A 78 68.92 9.01 41.10
C TYR A 78 68.59 10.29 41.87
N ASP A 79 69.62 10.95 42.38
CA ASP A 79 69.50 12.27 42.99
C ASP A 79 69.30 13.37 41.94
N ARG A 80 69.13 14.62 42.40
CA ARG A 80 69.00 15.82 41.54
C ARG A 80 70.19 16.06 40.61
N ASN A 81 71.36 15.49 40.93
CA ASN A 81 72.60 15.64 40.19
C ASN A 81 72.89 14.39 39.32
N GLY A 82 71.94 13.47 39.19
CA GLY A 82 72.09 12.23 38.41
C GLY A 82 72.99 11.18 39.04
N ARG A 83 73.32 11.27 40.34
CA ARG A 83 74.05 10.21 41.06
C ARG A 83 73.09 9.14 41.55
N LEU A 84 73.50 7.87 41.37
CA LEU A 84 72.73 6.71 41.81
C LEU A 84 72.67 6.66 43.35
N ILE A 85 71.47 6.75 43.90
CA ILE A 85 71.19 6.60 45.34
C ILE A 85 71.13 5.10 45.68
N ALA A 86 70.29 4.35 44.97
CA ALA A 86 70.08 2.91 45.15
C ALA A 86 69.53 2.29 43.86
N GLY A 87 69.72 0.97 43.69
CA GLY A 87 69.17 0.23 42.57
C GLY A 87 68.93 -1.24 42.91
N ALA A 88 68.03 -1.88 42.16
CA ALA A 88 67.68 -3.28 42.29
C ALA A 88 67.47 -3.91 40.89
N GLY A 89 68.00 -5.11 40.68
CA GLY A 89 68.01 -5.77 39.37
C GLY A 89 69.31 -5.51 38.61
N ARG A 90 69.28 -5.56 37.27
CA ARG A 90 70.43 -5.28 36.41
C ARG A 90 70.77 -3.79 36.45
N PRO A 91 72.06 -3.41 36.52
CA PRO A 91 72.46 -2.01 36.59
C PRO A 91 71.93 -1.24 35.37
N LEU A 92 71.28 -0.12 35.67
CA LEU A 92 70.75 0.81 34.68
C LEU A 92 71.85 1.82 34.31
N PRO A 93 72.20 1.96 33.02
CA PRO A 93 73.16 2.96 32.56
C PRO A 93 72.81 4.39 32.96
N ARG A 94 73.82 5.23 33.26
CA ARG A 94 73.61 6.64 33.65
C ARG A 94 73.02 7.50 32.53
N ASP A 95 73.22 7.14 31.26
CA ASP A 95 72.66 7.84 30.09
C ASP A 95 71.13 7.67 29.96
N ILE A 96 70.51 6.84 30.80
CA ILE A 96 69.04 6.69 30.85
C ILE A 96 68.34 8.00 31.24
N LEU A 97 68.98 8.83 32.08
CA LEU A 97 68.40 10.12 32.49
C LEU A 97 68.40 11.15 31.34
N GLU A 98 69.43 11.13 30.49
CA GLU A 98 69.55 12.01 29.32
C GLU A 98 68.64 11.58 28.16
N ARG A 99 68.41 10.26 28.06
CA ARG A 99 67.58 9.66 27.02
C ARG A 99 66.28 9.16 27.65
N ARG A 100 65.39 10.11 27.98
CA ARG A 100 64.02 9.90 28.49
C ARG A 100 63.23 8.81 27.74
N TRP A 101 63.61 8.52 26.49
CA TRP A 101 63.09 7.42 25.69
C TRP A 101 64.22 6.69 24.94
N ARG A 102 64.55 5.46 25.35
CA ARG A 102 65.28 4.51 24.49
C ARG A 102 64.27 3.46 24.02
N HIS A 103 63.90 3.50 22.74
CA HIS A 103 63.26 2.36 22.10
C HIS A 103 64.41 1.40 21.77
N ASP A 104 64.81 0.59 22.74
CA ASP A 104 65.72 -0.51 22.46
C ASP A 104 65.00 -1.50 21.55
N ARG A 105 65.69 -2.11 20.59
CA ARG A 105 65.10 -3.04 19.59
C ARG A 105 64.62 -4.37 20.19
N GLY A 106 64.45 -4.43 21.51
CA GLY A 106 64.01 -5.59 22.28
C GLY A 106 62.78 -5.27 23.13
N ASP A 107 62.18 -6.32 23.66
CA ASP A 107 60.88 -6.42 24.34
C ASP A 107 60.75 -5.66 25.68
N VAL A 108 61.51 -4.56 25.83
CA VAL A 108 61.79 -3.90 27.10
C VAL A 108 61.43 -2.43 27.02
N GLN A 109 60.61 -1.95 27.95
CA GLN A 109 60.27 -0.54 28.06
C GLN A 109 61.03 0.08 29.22
N THR A 110 61.80 1.13 28.91
CA THR A 110 62.46 1.96 29.92
C THR A 110 61.57 3.17 30.19
N MET A 111 61.35 3.48 31.46
CA MET A 111 60.54 4.60 31.92
C MET A 111 61.33 5.39 32.95
N VAL A 112 61.34 6.71 32.82
CA VAL A 112 61.95 7.63 33.77
C VAL A 112 60.86 8.57 34.28
N THR A 113 60.72 8.64 35.61
CA THR A 113 59.80 9.55 36.27
C THR A 113 60.60 10.51 37.15
N GLU A 114 60.48 11.80 36.86
CA GLU A 114 61.00 12.86 37.72
C GLU A 114 60.00 13.09 38.85
N LEU A 115 60.50 13.05 40.08
CA LEU A 115 59.72 13.33 41.26
C LEU A 115 59.65 14.84 41.48
N PRO A 116 58.60 15.34 42.18
CA PRO A 116 58.47 16.77 42.50
C PRO A 116 59.66 17.33 43.30
N ASP A 117 60.37 16.46 44.01
CA ASP A 117 61.57 16.78 44.78
C ASP A 117 62.86 16.76 43.96
N GLY A 118 62.79 16.59 42.64
CA GLY A 118 63.94 16.58 41.72
C GLY A 118 64.75 15.28 41.69
N ARG A 119 64.38 14.25 42.45
CA ARG A 119 64.94 12.89 42.23
C ARG A 119 64.34 12.28 40.97
N ALA A 120 65.05 11.34 40.35
CA ALA A 120 64.56 10.60 39.20
C ALA A 120 64.51 9.10 39.51
N VAL A 121 63.38 8.46 39.20
CA VAL A 121 63.23 7.01 39.32
C VAL A 121 63.18 6.42 37.91
N ALA A 122 64.13 5.56 37.60
CA ALA A 122 64.20 4.82 36.37
C ALA A 122 63.73 3.37 36.60
N ALA A 123 62.87 2.89 35.72
CA ALA A 123 62.40 1.52 35.70
C ALA A 123 62.59 0.93 34.30
N ARG A 124 63.11 -0.28 34.21
CA ARG A 124 63.20 -1.07 32.99
C ARG A 124 62.46 -2.38 33.22
N MET A 125 61.37 -2.58 32.49
CA MET A 125 60.51 -3.75 32.62
C MET A 125 60.25 -4.36 31.25
N ALA A 126 60.11 -5.69 31.20
CA ALA A 126 59.59 -6.37 30.03
C ALA A 126 58.14 -5.92 29.80
N ARG A 127 57.75 -5.59 28.56
CA ARG A 127 56.38 -5.15 28.31
C ARG A 127 55.40 -6.30 28.58
N PRO A 128 54.34 -6.11 29.40
CA PRO A 128 53.24 -7.05 29.41
C PRO A 128 52.48 -6.90 28.08
N PHE A 129 52.53 -7.94 27.25
CA PHE A 129 51.56 -8.26 26.19
C PHE A 129 50.84 -7.06 25.55
N ARG A 130 51.45 -6.43 24.54
CA ARG A 130 50.68 -5.78 23.48
C ARG A 130 50.46 -6.83 22.38
N PRO A 131 49.22 -7.20 21.99
CA PRO A 131 49.05 -8.01 20.79
C PRO A 131 49.58 -7.22 19.60
N ALA A 132 50.61 -7.77 18.96
CA ALA A 132 51.28 -7.16 17.82
C ALA A 132 50.31 -6.99 16.63
N GLY A 133 50.29 -5.79 16.04
CA GLY A 133 50.18 -5.62 14.60
C GLY A 133 48.80 -5.65 13.91
N ARG A 134 47.68 -5.71 14.64
CA ARG A 134 46.35 -5.74 13.98
C ARG A 134 45.75 -4.34 13.86
N ASN A 135 46.03 -3.71 12.71
CA ASN A 135 45.59 -2.37 12.33
C ASN A 135 44.05 -2.28 12.44
N PRO A 136 43.46 -1.50 13.39
CA PRO A 136 42.00 -1.46 13.61
C PRO A 136 41.24 -1.03 12.36
N LEU A 137 41.89 -0.25 11.49
CA LEU A 137 41.41 0.11 10.16
C LEU A 137 41.13 -1.10 9.26
N ALA A 138 41.97 -2.14 9.32
CA ALA A 138 41.79 -3.34 8.52
C ALA A 138 40.54 -4.13 8.96
N TYR A 139 40.25 -4.17 10.26
CA TYR A 139 39.04 -4.80 10.79
C TYR A 139 37.77 -4.06 10.38
N LEU A 140 37.78 -2.72 10.47
CA LEU A 140 36.66 -1.90 10.05
C LEU A 140 36.41 -2.01 8.54
N ALA A 141 37.46 -2.02 7.72
CA ALA A 141 37.36 -2.22 6.28
C ALA A 141 36.80 -3.62 5.93
N LEU A 142 37.21 -4.66 6.66
CA LEU A 142 36.69 -6.02 6.50
C LEU A 142 35.19 -6.09 6.83
N ILE A 143 34.77 -5.53 7.97
CA ILE A 143 33.36 -5.45 8.38
C ILE A 143 32.56 -4.69 7.31
N ALA A 144 33.10 -3.58 6.82
CA ALA A 144 32.46 -2.79 5.78
C ALA A 144 32.26 -3.59 4.47
N GLY A 145 33.30 -4.31 4.04
CA GLY A 145 33.24 -5.20 2.88
C GLY A 145 32.20 -6.31 3.03
N VAL A 146 32.13 -6.95 4.19
CA VAL A 146 31.17 -8.04 4.47
C VAL A 146 29.73 -7.52 4.45
N ILE A 147 29.45 -6.39 5.11
CA ILE A 147 28.10 -5.79 5.12
C ILE A 147 27.70 -5.35 3.70
N GLY A 148 28.62 -4.74 2.93
CA GLY A 148 28.37 -4.38 1.53
C GLY A 148 28.01 -5.61 0.69
N LEU A 149 28.79 -6.70 0.80
CA LEU A 149 28.53 -7.94 0.09
C LEU A 149 27.19 -8.57 0.49
N ALA A 150 26.84 -8.56 1.77
CA ALA A 150 25.56 -9.07 2.28
C ALA A 150 24.36 -8.20 1.86
N ALA A 151 24.52 -6.88 1.77
CA ALA A 151 23.47 -5.96 1.34
C ALA A 151 23.21 -5.99 -0.17
N TYR A 152 24.23 -6.34 -0.98
CA TYR A 152 24.14 -6.41 -2.44
C TYR A 152 22.91 -7.20 -2.97
N PRO A 153 22.67 -8.47 -2.56
CA PRO A 153 21.53 -9.25 -3.07
C PRO A 153 20.19 -8.62 -2.69
N VAL A 154 20.07 -8.08 -1.48
CA VAL A 154 18.83 -7.44 -0.98
C VAL A 154 18.49 -6.19 -1.81
N VAL A 155 19.46 -5.27 -1.94
CA VAL A 155 19.28 -4.03 -2.71
C VAL A 155 18.99 -4.34 -4.18
N ARG A 156 19.67 -5.34 -4.75
CA ARG A 156 19.46 -5.76 -6.14
C ARG A 156 18.09 -6.38 -6.35
N HIS A 157 17.62 -7.21 -5.41
CA HIS A 157 16.30 -7.82 -5.47
C HIS A 157 15.19 -6.77 -5.42
N LEU A 158 15.24 -5.87 -4.43
CA LEU A 158 14.21 -4.86 -4.21
C LEU A 158 14.12 -3.86 -5.37
N THR A 159 15.27 -3.37 -5.85
CA THR A 159 15.34 -2.44 -6.97
C THR A 159 14.76 -3.05 -8.25
N ARG A 160 15.10 -4.32 -8.55
CA ARG A 160 14.57 -5.01 -9.73
C ARG A 160 13.05 -5.17 -9.68
N ARG A 161 12.47 -5.41 -8.50
CA ARG A 161 11.01 -5.52 -8.35
C ARG A 161 10.31 -4.18 -8.54
N LEU A 162 10.86 -3.10 -7.99
CA LEU A 162 10.35 -1.75 -8.20
C LEU A 162 10.41 -1.33 -9.67
N GLU A 163 11.49 -1.68 -10.38
CA GLU A 163 11.62 -1.40 -11.81
C GLU A 163 10.59 -2.17 -12.66
N ARG A 164 10.31 -3.44 -12.32
CA ARG A 164 9.24 -4.22 -13.00
C ARG A 164 7.86 -3.63 -12.73
N LEU A 165 7.59 -3.22 -11.50
CA LEU A 165 6.34 -2.53 -11.14
C LEU A 165 6.20 -1.25 -11.96
N ARG A 166 7.23 -0.40 -11.97
CA ARG A 166 7.24 0.82 -12.80
C ARG A 166 7.01 0.52 -14.28
N ALA A 167 7.73 -0.46 -14.85
CA ALA A 167 7.60 -0.80 -16.26
C ALA A 167 6.18 -1.28 -16.61
N GLY A 168 5.55 -2.06 -15.73
CA GLY A 168 4.17 -2.51 -15.92
C GLY A 168 3.15 -1.37 -15.79
N VAL A 169 3.34 -0.45 -14.84
CA VAL A 169 2.51 0.76 -14.71
C VAL A 169 2.67 1.66 -15.94
N ASP A 170 3.91 1.88 -16.40
CA ASP A 170 4.20 2.69 -17.60
C ASP A 170 3.61 2.06 -18.87
N ALA A 171 3.61 0.72 -18.99
CA ALA A 171 2.98 0.00 -20.09
C ALA A 171 1.46 0.15 -20.07
N TRP A 172 0.84 -0.03 -18.90
CA TRP A 172 -0.59 0.17 -18.70
C TRP A 172 -1.02 1.61 -19.02
N GLY A 173 -0.24 2.60 -18.57
CA GLY A 173 -0.49 4.03 -18.86
C GLY A 173 -0.37 4.40 -20.35
N ARG A 174 0.28 3.58 -21.18
CA ARG A 174 0.34 3.75 -22.64
C ARG A 174 -0.79 3.04 -23.40
N GLY A 175 -1.75 2.43 -22.69
CA GLY A 175 -2.93 1.79 -23.27
C GLY A 175 -2.87 0.27 -23.38
N ASP A 176 -1.82 -0.38 -22.86
CA ASP A 176 -1.79 -1.84 -22.70
C ASP A 176 -2.53 -2.25 -21.43
N PHE A 177 -3.87 -2.20 -21.49
CA PHE A 177 -4.73 -2.51 -20.35
C PHE A 177 -4.74 -3.99 -19.96
N VAL A 178 -4.13 -4.87 -20.76
CA VAL A 178 -4.01 -6.31 -20.47
C VAL A 178 -2.76 -6.60 -19.64
N ALA A 179 -1.74 -5.74 -19.73
CA ALA A 179 -0.54 -5.88 -18.93
C ALA A 179 -0.85 -5.88 -17.42
N ARG A 180 -0.22 -6.83 -16.70
CA ARG A 180 -0.29 -6.93 -15.24
C ARG A 180 1.11 -6.96 -14.66
N VAL A 181 1.22 -6.46 -13.42
CA VAL A 181 2.49 -6.46 -12.71
C VAL A 181 2.62 -7.76 -11.92
N PRO A 182 3.79 -8.43 -11.93
CA PRO A 182 4.03 -9.60 -11.09
C PRO A 182 3.93 -9.24 -9.60
N ALA A 183 3.00 -9.89 -8.90
CA ALA A 183 2.68 -9.63 -7.49
C ALA A 183 3.16 -10.75 -6.54
N ASN A 184 4.24 -11.45 -6.92
CA ASN A 184 4.79 -12.56 -6.15
C ASN A 184 5.47 -12.04 -4.87
N GLY A 185 5.07 -12.55 -3.70
CA GLY A 185 5.67 -12.22 -2.40
C GLY A 185 4.66 -11.79 -1.35
N HIS A 186 5.17 -11.54 -0.14
CA HIS A 186 4.41 -11.09 1.04
C HIS A 186 4.93 -9.75 1.60
N ASP A 187 5.73 -9.04 0.81
CA ASP A 187 6.29 -7.73 1.18
C ASP A 187 5.41 -6.57 0.69
N GLU A 188 5.78 -5.35 1.09
CA GLU A 188 5.08 -4.11 0.76
C GLU A 188 5.02 -3.89 -0.75
N VAL A 189 6.07 -4.29 -1.48
CA VAL A 189 6.10 -4.21 -2.95
C VAL A 189 5.07 -5.15 -3.58
N ALA A 190 4.88 -6.35 -3.04
CA ALA A 190 3.81 -7.26 -3.49
C ALA A 190 2.43 -6.70 -3.16
N ALA A 191 2.25 -6.07 -1.99
CA ALA A 191 0.99 -5.44 -1.62
C ALA A 191 0.60 -4.32 -2.61
N VAL A 192 1.55 -3.44 -2.96
CA VAL A 192 1.32 -2.39 -3.97
C VAL A 192 1.01 -2.98 -5.35
N ALA A 193 1.73 -4.02 -5.78
CA ALA A 193 1.45 -4.70 -7.05
C ALA A 193 0.05 -5.32 -7.09
N LYS A 194 -0.42 -5.93 -6.00
CA LYS A 194 -1.79 -6.46 -5.88
C LYS A 194 -2.84 -5.35 -5.97
N SER A 195 -2.63 -4.26 -5.24
CA SER A 195 -3.54 -3.10 -5.28
C SER A 195 -3.60 -2.48 -6.68
N PHE A 196 -2.45 -2.35 -7.36
CA PHE A 196 -2.41 -1.88 -8.74
C PHE A 196 -3.18 -2.81 -9.68
N ASN A 197 -2.96 -4.13 -9.61
CA ASN A 197 -3.67 -5.08 -10.48
C ASN A 197 -5.19 -5.03 -10.25
N ARG A 198 -5.66 -4.89 -8.99
CA ARG A 198 -7.09 -4.72 -8.69
C ARG A 198 -7.67 -3.44 -9.32
N ALA A 199 -6.94 -2.34 -9.24
CA ALA A 199 -7.35 -1.08 -9.88
C ALA A 199 -7.37 -1.22 -11.42
N ALA A 200 -6.35 -1.86 -12.00
CA ALA A 200 -6.28 -2.15 -13.42
C ALA A 200 -7.46 -3.03 -13.90
N ASP A 201 -7.82 -4.07 -13.14
CA ASP A 201 -8.97 -4.92 -13.43
C ASP A 201 -10.29 -4.14 -13.38
N HIS A 202 -10.44 -3.25 -12.40
CA HIS A 202 -11.64 -2.41 -12.28
C HIS A 202 -11.77 -1.45 -13.47
N VAL A 203 -10.69 -0.76 -13.83
CA VAL A 203 -10.68 0.15 -14.99
C VAL A 203 -10.90 -0.60 -16.31
N GLU A 204 -10.30 -1.78 -16.48
CA GLU A 204 -10.52 -2.59 -17.68
C GLU A 204 -11.99 -3.00 -17.83
N ARG A 205 -12.64 -3.43 -16.73
CA ARG A 205 -14.07 -3.73 -16.73
C ARG A 205 -14.91 -2.51 -17.09
N LEU A 206 -14.58 -1.34 -16.54
CA LEU A 206 -15.27 -0.07 -16.83
C LEU A 206 -15.11 0.34 -18.30
N ILE A 207 -13.92 0.21 -18.88
CA ILE A 207 -13.68 0.51 -20.31
C ILE A 207 -14.45 -0.47 -21.19
N LYS A 208 -14.44 -1.78 -20.86
CA LYS A 208 -15.17 -2.81 -21.59
C LYS A 208 -16.68 -2.56 -21.54
N SER A 209 -17.24 -2.25 -20.37
CA SER A 209 -18.67 -1.95 -20.24
C SER A 209 -19.03 -0.68 -21.03
N HIS A 210 -18.24 0.39 -20.93
CA HIS A 210 -18.49 1.63 -21.67
C HIS A 210 -18.44 1.43 -23.20
N ARG A 211 -17.48 0.65 -23.70
CA ARG A 211 -17.41 0.31 -25.14
C ARG A 211 -18.61 -0.51 -25.59
N ALA A 212 -19.03 -1.51 -24.79
CA ALA A 212 -20.20 -2.31 -25.09
C ALA A 212 -21.48 -1.46 -25.09
N LEU A 213 -21.64 -0.57 -24.12
CA LEU A 213 -22.75 0.38 -24.04
C LEU A 213 -22.82 1.28 -25.28
N LEU A 214 -21.69 1.90 -25.69
CA LEU A 214 -21.66 2.76 -26.87
C LEU A 214 -21.94 2.01 -28.17
N ALA A 215 -21.39 0.80 -28.31
CA ALA A 215 -21.63 -0.03 -29.48
C ALA A 215 -23.11 -0.42 -29.58
N ASN A 216 -23.69 -0.92 -28.49
CA ASN A 216 -25.09 -1.34 -28.44
C ASN A 216 -26.02 -0.15 -28.61
N ALA A 217 -25.77 0.99 -27.95
CA ALA A 217 -26.53 2.22 -28.14
C ALA A 217 -26.53 2.68 -29.61
N SER A 218 -25.37 2.61 -30.27
CA SER A 218 -25.26 2.97 -31.70
C SER A 218 -26.06 2.04 -32.60
N HIS A 219 -26.11 0.74 -32.28
CA HIS A 219 -26.93 -0.24 -33.00
C HIS A 219 -28.43 0.01 -32.78
N GLU A 220 -28.85 0.19 -31.53
CA GLU A 220 -30.25 0.41 -31.16
C GLU A 220 -30.78 1.77 -31.66
N LEU A 221 -29.95 2.80 -31.79
CA LEU A 221 -30.35 4.08 -32.40
C LEU A 221 -30.51 3.99 -33.94
N ARG A 222 -29.75 3.13 -34.61
CA ARG A 222 -29.74 3.06 -36.08
C ARG A 222 -31.06 2.52 -36.64
N SER A 223 -31.66 1.52 -35.99
CA SER A 223 -32.93 0.92 -36.41
C SER A 223 -34.11 1.90 -36.41
N PRO A 224 -34.44 2.60 -35.29
CA PRO A 224 -35.52 3.59 -35.26
C PRO A 224 -35.24 4.80 -36.15
N LEU A 225 -33.98 5.23 -36.30
CA LEU A 225 -33.63 6.29 -37.26
C LEU A 225 -33.91 5.86 -38.72
N ALA A 226 -33.61 4.60 -39.07
CA ALA A 226 -33.95 4.06 -40.39
C ALA A 226 -35.47 3.97 -40.59
N ARG A 227 -36.21 3.48 -39.58
CA ARG A 227 -37.69 3.45 -39.60
C ARG A 227 -38.28 4.85 -39.74
N LEU A 228 -37.78 5.83 -38.99
CA LEU A 228 -38.22 7.22 -39.03
C LEU A 228 -37.95 7.84 -40.41
N ARG A 229 -36.78 7.59 -41.01
CA ARG A 229 -36.48 8.07 -42.37
C ARG A 229 -37.47 7.51 -43.38
N VAL A 230 -37.75 6.21 -43.36
CA VAL A 230 -38.74 5.59 -44.26
C VAL A 230 -40.14 6.15 -44.03
N ALA A 231 -40.55 6.33 -42.77
CA ALA A 231 -41.86 6.90 -42.44
C ALA A 231 -42.00 8.35 -42.97
N ILE A 232 -40.94 9.15 -42.88
CA ILE A 232 -40.89 10.51 -43.45
C ILE A 232 -40.96 10.44 -44.99
N ASP A 233 -40.15 9.59 -45.64
CA ASP A 233 -40.15 9.44 -47.11
C ASP A 233 -41.54 9.04 -47.64
N LEU A 234 -42.23 8.13 -46.93
CA LEU A 234 -43.60 7.70 -47.27
C LEU A 234 -44.62 8.81 -47.01
N TYR A 235 -44.48 9.57 -45.93
CA TYR A 235 -45.34 10.71 -45.64
C TYR A 235 -45.19 11.83 -46.68
N GLU A 236 -43.97 12.09 -47.16
CA GLU A 236 -43.73 13.06 -48.25
C GLU A 236 -44.39 12.63 -49.57
N GLN A 237 -44.39 11.33 -49.87
CA GLN A 237 -45.03 10.81 -51.09
C GLN A 237 -46.56 10.86 -51.02
N ALA A 238 -47.15 10.57 -49.87
CA ALA A 238 -48.59 10.68 -49.65
C ALA A 238 -48.85 11.06 -48.18
N PRO A 239 -49.15 12.34 -47.91
CA PRO A 239 -49.47 12.80 -46.57
C PRO A 239 -50.73 12.11 -46.06
N ASP A 240 -50.63 11.48 -44.89
CA ASP A 240 -51.72 10.78 -44.22
C ASP A 240 -51.53 10.91 -42.69
N ASP A 241 -52.63 11.04 -41.95
CA ASP A 241 -52.59 11.23 -40.50
C ASP A 241 -52.04 10.00 -39.77
N ASN A 242 -52.32 8.77 -40.25
CA ASN A 242 -51.75 7.57 -39.63
C ASN A 242 -50.20 7.54 -39.72
N ARG A 243 -49.65 8.01 -40.85
CA ARG A 243 -48.20 8.11 -41.07
C ARG A 243 -47.56 9.19 -40.20
N LYS A 244 -48.25 10.33 -40.05
CA LYS A 244 -47.83 11.38 -39.12
C LYS A 244 -47.79 10.87 -37.68
N GLU A 245 -48.81 10.14 -37.26
CA GLU A 245 -48.83 9.49 -35.94
C GLU A 245 -47.69 8.46 -35.79
N GLU A 246 -47.38 7.70 -36.83
CA GLU A 246 -46.24 6.77 -36.83
C GLU A 246 -44.90 7.48 -36.63
N ILE A 247 -44.68 8.61 -37.31
CA ILE A 247 -43.49 9.46 -37.11
C ILE A 247 -43.43 9.96 -35.66
N ILE A 248 -44.53 10.47 -35.10
CA ILE A 248 -44.59 10.96 -33.72
C ILE A 248 -44.29 9.83 -32.72
N ARG A 249 -44.86 8.63 -32.93
CA ARG A 249 -44.59 7.45 -32.10
C ARG A 249 -43.11 7.06 -32.16
N ASN A 250 -42.53 6.98 -33.36
CA ASN A 250 -41.11 6.65 -33.55
C ASN A 250 -40.17 7.69 -32.89
N LEU A 251 -40.53 8.98 -32.92
CA LEU A 251 -39.78 10.04 -32.24
C LEU A 251 -39.85 9.88 -30.72
N ALA A 252 -41.03 9.63 -30.16
CA ALA A 252 -41.19 9.39 -28.71
C ALA A 252 -40.44 8.13 -28.23
N GLU A 253 -40.39 7.07 -29.05
CA GLU A 253 -39.56 5.88 -28.78
C GLU A 253 -38.06 6.21 -28.73
N LEU A 254 -37.58 7.05 -29.65
CA LEU A 254 -36.20 7.53 -29.69
C LEU A 254 -35.84 8.36 -28.47
N ASP A 255 -36.69 9.32 -28.09
CA ASP A 255 -36.47 10.15 -26.91
C ASP A 255 -36.40 9.29 -25.64
N THR A 256 -37.31 8.32 -25.51
CA THR A 256 -37.31 7.37 -24.39
C THR A 256 -36.02 6.57 -24.32
N LEU A 257 -35.52 6.07 -25.45
CA LEU A 257 -34.24 5.35 -25.51
C LEU A 257 -33.07 6.26 -25.06
N VAL A 258 -33.01 7.48 -25.58
CA VAL A 258 -31.93 8.42 -25.23
C VAL A 258 -31.95 8.73 -23.74
N GLU A 259 -33.13 8.96 -23.16
CA GLU A 259 -33.28 9.15 -21.71
C GLU A 259 -32.81 7.94 -20.91
N GLU A 260 -33.16 6.72 -21.34
CA GLU A 260 -32.72 5.48 -20.67
C GLU A 260 -31.21 5.28 -20.73
N ILE A 261 -30.57 5.58 -21.87
CA ILE A 261 -29.11 5.51 -22.03
C ILE A 261 -28.42 6.54 -21.12
N LEU A 262 -28.91 7.79 -21.11
CA LEU A 262 -28.35 8.84 -20.26
C LEU A 262 -28.53 8.54 -18.78
N LEU A 263 -29.69 7.97 -18.40
CA LEU A 263 -29.94 7.54 -17.04
C LEU A 263 -29.01 6.40 -16.62
N ALA A 264 -28.87 5.37 -17.45
CA ALA A 264 -27.97 4.25 -17.18
C ALA A 264 -26.51 4.72 -17.02
N SER A 265 -26.05 5.61 -17.90
CA SER A 265 -24.71 6.21 -17.79
C SER A 265 -24.52 7.02 -16.51
N ARG A 266 -25.53 7.80 -16.07
CA ARG A 266 -25.46 8.55 -14.81
C ARG A 266 -25.42 7.64 -13.58
N LEU A 267 -26.19 6.55 -13.60
CA LEU A 267 -26.24 5.58 -12.50
C LEU A 267 -24.94 4.79 -12.37
N ASP A 268 -24.21 4.54 -13.46
CA ASP A 268 -22.89 3.89 -13.44
C ASP A 268 -21.77 4.75 -12.82
N HIS A 269 -21.94 6.07 -12.72
CA HIS A 269 -20.88 7.00 -12.31
C HIS A 269 -21.03 7.58 -10.89
N VAL A 270 -22.19 7.44 -10.24
CA VAL A 270 -22.48 8.11 -8.97
C VAL A 270 -22.89 7.10 -7.90
N GLU A 271 -21.99 6.80 -6.96
CA GLU A 271 -22.20 5.79 -5.91
C GLU A 271 -23.18 6.22 -4.80
N ARG A 272 -23.48 7.52 -4.64
CA ARG A 272 -24.34 8.02 -3.55
C ARG A 272 -25.57 8.76 -4.07
N LEU A 273 -26.65 8.65 -3.32
CA LEU A 273 -27.86 9.46 -3.53
C LEU A 273 -27.62 10.83 -2.91
N ASP A 274 -27.91 11.88 -3.68
CA ASP A 274 -27.95 13.25 -3.15
C ASP A 274 -29.25 13.40 -2.37
N ALA A 275 -29.15 13.50 -1.03
CA ALA A 275 -30.27 13.71 -0.10
C ALA A 275 -31.44 12.69 -0.23
N PRO A 276 -31.27 11.44 0.24
CA PRO A 276 -32.35 10.45 0.20
C PRO A 276 -33.50 10.80 1.15
N GLU A 277 -34.72 10.87 0.60
CA GLU A 277 -35.98 11.17 1.28
C GLU A 277 -36.75 9.89 1.63
N PRO A 278 -37.65 9.91 2.63
CA PRO A 278 -38.57 8.81 2.89
C PRO A 278 -39.59 8.70 1.75
N VAL A 279 -39.73 7.51 1.17
CA VAL A 279 -40.64 7.20 0.06
C VAL A 279 -41.55 6.05 0.47
N ASP A 280 -42.87 6.26 0.40
CA ASP A 280 -43.87 5.19 0.56
C ASP A 280 -43.91 4.35 -0.74
N LEU A 281 -43.35 3.14 -0.65
CA LEU A 281 -43.27 2.26 -1.80
C LEU A 281 -44.63 1.70 -2.21
N LEU A 282 -45.53 1.43 -1.26
CA LEU A 282 -46.87 0.92 -1.58
C LEU A 282 -47.68 1.97 -2.33
N ALA A 283 -47.63 3.23 -1.89
CA ALA A 283 -48.32 4.33 -2.57
C ALA A 283 -47.84 4.46 -4.03
N LEU A 284 -46.52 4.44 -4.23
CA LEU A 284 -45.92 4.58 -5.55
C LEU A 284 -46.26 3.40 -6.48
N VAL A 285 -46.21 2.16 -5.96
CA VAL A 285 -46.58 0.95 -6.71
C VAL A 285 -48.07 0.94 -7.03
N SER A 286 -48.93 1.37 -6.09
CA SER A 286 -50.38 1.44 -6.29
C SER A 286 -50.75 2.49 -7.34
N GLU A 287 -50.09 3.65 -7.35
CA GLU A 287 -50.29 4.68 -8.35
C GLU A 287 -49.96 4.16 -9.76
N GLU A 288 -48.81 3.52 -9.92
CA GLU A 288 -48.42 2.92 -11.22
C GLU A 288 -49.29 1.72 -11.60
N GLY A 289 -49.72 0.91 -10.63
CA GLY A 289 -50.63 -0.20 -10.86
C GLY A 289 -52.00 0.26 -11.37
N ALA A 290 -52.58 1.29 -10.75
CA ALA A 290 -53.85 1.87 -11.16
C ALA A 290 -53.81 2.44 -12.59
N ARG A 291 -52.68 3.05 -12.99
CA ARG A 291 -52.49 3.58 -14.35
C ARG A 291 -52.46 2.51 -15.43
N ASN A 292 -52.00 1.29 -15.08
CA ASN A 292 -51.79 0.20 -16.04
C ASN A 292 -52.75 -0.98 -15.87
N GLY A 293 -53.72 -0.89 -14.95
CA GLY A 293 -54.67 -1.97 -14.67
C GLY A 293 -54.04 -3.20 -14.01
N VAL A 294 -52.97 -3.01 -13.24
CA VAL A 294 -52.26 -4.07 -12.51
C VAL A 294 -52.77 -4.11 -11.07
N GLU A 295 -53.12 -5.31 -10.59
CA GLU A 295 -53.53 -5.51 -9.20
C GLU A 295 -52.34 -5.34 -8.26
N VAL A 296 -52.48 -4.48 -7.24
CA VAL A 296 -51.45 -4.19 -6.25
C VAL A 296 -51.95 -4.56 -4.86
N LEU A 297 -51.21 -5.44 -4.18
CA LEU A 297 -51.49 -5.88 -2.82
C LEU A 297 -50.29 -5.60 -1.92
N GLY A 298 -50.49 -5.29 -0.65
CA GLY A 298 -49.36 -5.14 0.26
C GLY A 298 -49.66 -4.35 1.52
N MET A 299 -48.60 -4.11 2.28
CA MET A 299 -48.61 -3.26 3.47
C MET A 299 -47.82 -1.97 3.18
N PRO A 300 -48.19 -0.82 3.79
CA PRO A 300 -47.42 0.40 3.71
C PRO A 300 -45.97 0.14 4.13
N ALA A 301 -45.02 0.57 3.31
CA ALA A 301 -43.62 0.30 3.53
C ALA A 301 -42.77 1.48 3.04
N THR A 302 -42.00 2.07 3.96
CA THR A 302 -41.17 3.24 3.67
C THR A 302 -39.73 2.81 3.36
N VAL A 303 -39.15 3.38 2.31
CA VAL A 303 -37.73 3.22 1.96
C VAL A 303 -37.06 4.59 1.91
N ARG A 304 -35.74 4.67 2.13
CA ARG A 304 -34.99 5.93 1.91
C ARG A 304 -34.44 5.95 0.50
N GLY A 305 -34.77 6.97 -0.28
CA GLY A 305 -34.34 7.02 -1.66
C GLY A 305 -34.71 8.28 -2.43
N ASP A 306 -34.47 8.21 -3.74
CA ASP A 306 -34.99 9.16 -4.71
C ASP A 306 -36.30 8.62 -5.27
N ALA A 307 -37.41 9.30 -4.95
CA ALA A 307 -38.75 8.91 -5.37
C ALA A 307 -38.89 8.79 -6.90
N ARG A 308 -38.17 9.62 -7.68
CA ARG A 308 -38.21 9.57 -9.15
C ARG A 308 -37.53 8.32 -9.68
N LEU A 309 -36.39 7.94 -9.10
CA LEU A 309 -35.67 6.73 -9.51
C LEU A 309 -36.43 5.47 -9.10
N ILE A 310 -36.94 5.42 -7.87
CA ILE A 310 -37.78 4.30 -7.41
C ILE A 310 -39.04 4.20 -8.28
N GLY A 311 -39.66 5.34 -8.62
CA GLY A 311 -40.76 5.41 -9.57
C GLY A 311 -40.43 4.82 -10.93
N ARG A 312 -39.23 5.10 -11.46
CA ARG A 312 -38.76 4.52 -12.72
C ARG A 312 -38.53 3.02 -12.61
N LEU A 313 -37.97 2.53 -11.49
CA LEU A 313 -37.79 1.10 -11.24
C LEU A 313 -39.14 0.37 -11.27
N VAL A 314 -40.15 0.88 -10.57
CA VAL A 314 -41.49 0.29 -10.53
C VAL A 314 -42.12 0.28 -11.92
N ARG A 315 -42.08 1.41 -12.62
CA ARG A 315 -42.59 1.53 -14.00
C ARG A 315 -41.93 0.51 -14.94
N ASN A 316 -40.61 0.38 -14.88
CA ASN A 316 -39.86 -0.56 -15.73
C ASN A 316 -40.25 -2.01 -15.45
N LEU A 317 -40.43 -2.40 -14.18
CA LEU A 317 -40.88 -3.76 -13.84
C LEU A 317 -42.30 -4.04 -14.34
N MET A 318 -43.24 -3.12 -14.11
CA MET A 318 -44.62 -3.29 -14.56
C MET A 318 -44.73 -3.31 -16.09
N GLN A 319 -44.05 -2.41 -16.78
CA GLN A 319 -44.02 -2.40 -18.25
C GLN A 319 -43.39 -3.67 -18.81
N ASN A 320 -42.34 -4.19 -18.17
CA ASN A 320 -41.74 -5.45 -18.57
C ASN A 320 -42.73 -6.62 -18.44
N ALA A 321 -43.46 -6.70 -17.33
CA ALA A 321 -44.48 -7.72 -17.11
C ALA A 321 -45.65 -7.61 -18.10
N LEU A 322 -46.10 -6.39 -18.43
CA LEU A 322 -47.20 -6.15 -19.38
C LEU A 322 -46.82 -6.40 -20.85
N ARG A 323 -45.57 -6.15 -21.24
CA ARG A 323 -45.11 -6.30 -22.62
C ARG A 323 -44.62 -7.71 -22.95
N HIS A 324 -44.01 -8.39 -21.97
CA HIS A 324 -43.33 -9.66 -22.20
C HIS A 324 -43.93 -10.84 -21.41
N GLY A 325 -44.82 -10.55 -20.47
CA GLY A 325 -45.59 -11.55 -19.74
C GLY A 325 -47.00 -11.70 -20.27
N ASP A 326 -47.73 -12.66 -19.70
CA ASP A 326 -49.16 -12.83 -19.93
C ASP A 326 -49.96 -12.42 -18.67
N PRO A 327 -51.19 -11.88 -18.82
CA PRO A 327 -52.09 -11.62 -17.70
C PRO A 327 -52.47 -12.91 -16.95
N PRO A 328 -52.82 -12.83 -15.65
CA PRO A 328 -52.87 -11.61 -14.84
C PRO A 328 -51.48 -11.14 -14.41
N VAL A 329 -51.24 -9.84 -14.50
CA VAL A 329 -50.05 -9.20 -13.91
C VAL A 329 -50.42 -8.69 -12.52
N SER A 330 -49.59 -8.98 -11.53
CA SER A 330 -49.81 -8.57 -10.14
C SER A 330 -48.52 -8.02 -9.53
N ALA A 331 -48.67 -7.05 -8.62
CA ALA A 331 -47.59 -6.52 -7.82
C ALA A 331 -47.88 -6.70 -6.33
N THR A 332 -46.85 -7.04 -5.55
CA THR A 332 -46.96 -7.18 -4.10
C THR A 332 -45.85 -6.43 -3.39
N VAL A 333 -46.21 -5.65 -2.37
CA VAL A 333 -45.26 -4.98 -1.47
C VAL A 333 -45.34 -5.62 -0.09
N ALA A 334 -44.22 -6.14 0.39
CA ALA A 334 -44.10 -6.72 1.72
C ALA A 334 -42.90 -6.14 2.46
N GLN A 335 -42.94 -6.13 3.79
CA GLN A 335 -41.81 -5.72 4.62
C GLN A 335 -41.49 -6.84 5.61
N ALA A 336 -40.24 -7.27 5.64
CA ALA A 336 -39.73 -8.32 6.54
C ALA A 336 -38.25 -8.09 6.83
N ASP A 337 -37.81 -8.41 8.06
CA ASP A 337 -36.39 -8.41 8.47
C ASP A 337 -35.61 -7.12 8.14
N GLY A 338 -36.26 -5.96 8.28
CA GLY A 338 -35.63 -4.66 7.98
C GLY A 338 -35.44 -4.38 6.49
N LYS A 339 -36.11 -5.14 5.61
CA LYS A 339 -36.14 -4.94 4.16
C LYS A 339 -37.57 -4.79 3.67
N VAL A 340 -37.73 -4.02 2.60
CA VAL A 340 -38.97 -3.91 1.82
C VAL A 340 -38.76 -4.69 0.52
N GLU A 341 -39.69 -5.59 0.22
CA GLU A 341 -39.67 -6.42 -0.97
C GLU A 341 -40.85 -6.07 -1.89
N LEU A 342 -40.53 -5.66 -3.11
CA LEU A 342 -41.47 -5.50 -4.22
C LEU A 342 -41.38 -6.72 -5.14
N ARG A 343 -42.50 -7.40 -5.33
CA ARG A 343 -42.65 -8.52 -6.27
C ARG A 343 -43.55 -8.07 -7.42
N VAL A 344 -43.13 -8.30 -8.66
CA VAL A 344 -43.96 -8.13 -9.85
C VAL A 344 -43.99 -9.45 -10.59
N ARG A 345 -45.18 -10.03 -10.71
CA ARG A 345 -45.41 -11.35 -11.29
C ARG A 345 -46.27 -11.26 -12.55
N ASP A 346 -45.82 -11.96 -13.58
CA ASP A 346 -46.60 -12.27 -14.78
C ASP A 346 -46.76 -13.79 -14.95
N HIS A 347 -47.53 -14.20 -15.96
CA HIS A 347 -47.81 -15.59 -16.30
C HIS A 347 -47.33 -15.97 -17.71
N GLY A 348 -46.33 -15.25 -18.23
CA GLY A 348 -45.80 -15.48 -19.58
C GLY A 348 -44.94 -16.74 -19.73
N PRO A 349 -44.15 -16.85 -20.82
CA PRO A 349 -43.34 -18.04 -21.11
C PRO A 349 -42.16 -18.27 -20.14
N GLY A 350 -41.95 -17.37 -19.17
CA GLY A 350 -40.86 -17.45 -18.21
C GLY A 350 -39.48 -17.14 -18.83
N ILE A 351 -38.42 -17.28 -18.04
CA ILE A 351 -37.02 -17.08 -18.45
C ILE A 351 -36.30 -18.42 -18.34
N ALA A 352 -35.52 -18.79 -19.37
CA ALA A 352 -34.67 -19.98 -19.28
C ALA A 352 -33.61 -19.81 -18.18
N GLU A 353 -33.39 -20.85 -17.39
CA GLU A 353 -32.49 -20.81 -16.22
C GLU A 353 -31.06 -20.33 -16.58
N SER A 354 -30.58 -20.69 -17.79
CA SER A 354 -29.28 -20.26 -18.32
C SER A 354 -29.18 -18.77 -18.65
N GLU A 355 -30.30 -18.08 -18.79
CA GLU A 355 -30.36 -16.66 -19.18
C GLU A 355 -30.66 -15.73 -18.00
N GLY A 356 -31.05 -16.29 -16.86
CA GLY A 356 -31.61 -15.54 -15.74
C GLY A 356 -30.75 -14.43 -15.15
N ALA A 357 -29.43 -14.64 -15.03
CA ALA A 357 -28.54 -13.58 -14.55
C ALA A 357 -28.31 -12.48 -15.62
N ARG A 358 -28.41 -12.87 -16.90
CA ARG A 358 -28.10 -12.02 -18.05
C ARG A 358 -29.24 -11.07 -18.40
N VAL A 359 -30.47 -11.35 -17.97
CA VAL A 359 -31.63 -10.46 -18.21
C VAL A 359 -31.50 -9.07 -17.57
N PHE A 360 -30.57 -8.90 -16.62
CA PHE A 360 -30.23 -7.61 -16.03
C PHE A 360 -29.01 -6.94 -16.67
N GLU A 361 -28.42 -7.54 -17.71
CA GLU A 361 -27.34 -6.92 -18.50
C GLU A 361 -27.93 -5.87 -19.47
N PRO A 362 -27.30 -4.69 -19.62
CA PRO A 362 -27.75 -3.68 -20.56
C PRO A 362 -27.82 -4.23 -21.99
N PHE A 363 -28.91 -3.94 -22.69
CA PHE A 363 -29.18 -4.37 -24.08
C PHE A 363 -29.30 -5.88 -24.28
N TYR A 364 -29.36 -6.68 -23.20
CA TYR A 364 -29.59 -8.12 -23.33
C TYR A 364 -31.06 -8.43 -23.60
N ARG A 365 -31.30 -9.33 -24.56
CA ARG A 365 -32.63 -9.85 -24.90
C ARG A 365 -32.53 -11.37 -25.04
N PRO A 366 -33.35 -12.15 -24.31
CA PRO A 366 -33.36 -13.59 -24.44
C PRO A 366 -33.88 -14.03 -25.83
N SER A 367 -33.35 -15.14 -26.32
CA SER A 367 -33.61 -15.63 -27.67
C SER A 367 -35.06 -16.07 -27.82
N GLY A 368 -35.79 -15.59 -28.83
CA GLY A 368 -37.17 -16.03 -29.12
C GLY A 368 -38.30 -15.10 -28.60
N ARG A 369 -37.98 -13.99 -27.91
CA ARG A 369 -38.94 -12.89 -27.71
C ARG A 369 -38.81 -11.90 -28.87
N SER A 370 -39.80 -11.89 -29.77
CA SER A 370 -39.81 -11.12 -31.01
C SER A 370 -39.46 -9.63 -30.85
N GLU A 371 -38.81 -9.06 -31.86
CA GLU A 371 -38.57 -7.61 -32.02
C GLU A 371 -39.84 -6.77 -31.84
N ALA A 372 -41.01 -7.34 -32.17
CA ALA A 372 -42.32 -6.72 -32.10
C ALA A 372 -42.79 -6.33 -30.68
N ALA A 373 -42.25 -6.92 -29.62
CA ALA A 373 -42.72 -6.68 -28.25
C ALA A 373 -42.22 -5.36 -27.60
N GLY A 374 -41.43 -4.56 -28.32
CA GLY A 374 -41.10 -3.18 -27.93
C GLY A 374 -40.24 -3.04 -26.66
N GLY A 375 -38.95 -2.79 -26.82
CA GLY A 375 -38.05 -2.49 -25.70
C GLY A 375 -36.58 -2.76 -26.03
N TRP A 376 -35.69 -1.93 -25.49
CA TRP A 376 -34.29 -1.87 -25.88
C TRP A 376 -33.35 -2.71 -24.99
N GLY A 377 -33.90 -3.56 -24.13
CA GLY A 377 -33.12 -4.35 -23.15
C GLY A 377 -32.46 -3.52 -22.05
N LEU A 378 -32.87 -2.26 -21.87
CA LEU A 378 -32.35 -1.37 -20.82
C LEU A 378 -33.19 -1.37 -19.54
N GLY A 379 -34.49 -1.68 -19.63
CA GLY A 379 -35.43 -1.55 -18.51
C GLY A 379 -35.02 -2.33 -17.25
N LEU A 380 -34.72 -3.63 -17.39
CA LEU A 380 -34.28 -4.48 -16.27
C LEU A 380 -32.86 -4.16 -15.78
N ALA A 381 -31.98 -3.70 -16.67
CA ALA A 381 -30.66 -3.22 -16.26
C ALA A 381 -30.77 -1.97 -15.37
N LEU A 382 -31.65 -1.03 -15.74
CA LEU A 382 -31.98 0.14 -14.92
C LEU A 382 -32.60 -0.26 -13.57
N VAL A 383 -33.48 -1.26 -13.53
CA VAL A 383 -34.03 -1.79 -12.26
C VAL A 383 -32.90 -2.24 -11.34
N ARG A 384 -31.93 -3.00 -11.85
CA ARG A 384 -30.77 -3.46 -11.07
C ARG A 384 -29.94 -2.28 -10.57
N GLN A 385 -29.54 -1.36 -11.46
CA GLN A 385 -28.74 -0.20 -11.10
C GLN A 385 -29.44 0.70 -10.06
N ILE A 386 -30.75 0.92 -10.21
CA ILE A 386 -31.54 1.71 -9.25
C ILE A 386 -31.61 0.97 -7.91
N ALA A 387 -31.88 -0.35 -7.89
CA ALA A 387 -31.93 -1.11 -6.65
C ALA A 387 -30.58 -1.10 -5.91
N GLU A 388 -29.47 -1.35 -6.61
CA GLU A 388 -28.11 -1.33 -6.06
C GLU A 388 -27.74 0.06 -5.53
N ARG A 389 -28.10 1.14 -6.24
CA ARG A 389 -27.90 2.53 -5.78
C ARG A 389 -28.64 2.86 -4.49
N HIS A 390 -29.73 2.16 -4.22
CA HIS A 390 -30.51 2.29 -2.98
C HIS A 390 -30.09 1.26 -1.90
N GLY A 391 -28.95 0.58 -2.07
CA GLY A 391 -28.45 -0.43 -1.13
C GLY A 391 -29.25 -1.74 -1.14
N GLY A 392 -30.01 -1.96 -2.21
CA GLY A 392 -30.85 -3.12 -2.45
C GLY A 392 -30.26 -4.09 -3.47
N ALA A 393 -31.11 -5.01 -3.92
CA ALA A 393 -30.79 -6.00 -4.94
C ALA A 393 -32.06 -6.37 -5.72
N VAL A 394 -31.87 -6.93 -6.92
CA VAL A 394 -32.94 -7.52 -7.73
C VAL A 394 -32.61 -8.98 -8.05
N ARG A 395 -33.64 -9.82 -8.02
CA ARG A 395 -33.58 -11.22 -8.49
C ARG A 395 -34.83 -11.54 -9.30
N TYR A 396 -34.79 -12.69 -9.97
CA TYR A 396 -35.98 -13.28 -10.58
C TYR A 396 -36.21 -14.66 -9.97
N GLU A 397 -37.46 -15.08 -9.92
CA GLU A 397 -37.89 -16.42 -9.54
C GLU A 397 -38.87 -16.93 -10.61
N SER A 398 -38.88 -18.25 -10.82
CA SER A 398 -39.82 -18.93 -11.72
C SER A 398 -40.86 -19.67 -10.88
N PRO A 399 -42.06 -19.11 -10.68
CA PRO A 399 -43.05 -19.71 -9.80
C PRO A 399 -43.56 -21.06 -10.32
N PRO A 400 -43.97 -21.99 -9.42
CA PRO A 400 -44.73 -23.17 -9.81
C PRO A 400 -46.08 -22.73 -10.38
N GLY A 401 -46.21 -22.78 -11.70
CA GLY A 401 -47.34 -22.22 -12.45
C GLY A 401 -46.97 -21.43 -13.71
N GLY A 402 -45.67 -21.28 -14.00
CA GLY A 402 -45.19 -20.55 -15.17
C GLY A 402 -45.01 -19.06 -14.91
N GLY A 403 -44.62 -18.31 -15.94
CA GLY A 403 -44.30 -16.89 -15.83
C GLY A 403 -42.97 -16.59 -15.16
N VAL A 404 -42.80 -15.33 -14.79
CA VAL A 404 -41.67 -14.87 -14.01
C VAL A 404 -42.13 -13.94 -12.89
N CYS A 405 -41.43 -14.00 -11.76
CA CYS A 405 -41.58 -13.09 -10.65
C CYS A 405 -40.28 -12.31 -10.47
N PHE A 406 -40.30 -11.02 -10.77
CA PHE A 406 -39.17 -10.13 -10.46
C PHE A 406 -39.30 -9.60 -9.05
N ILE A 407 -38.21 -9.66 -8.30
CA ILE A 407 -38.21 -9.34 -6.88
C ILE A 407 -37.10 -8.34 -6.58
N VAL A 408 -37.50 -7.17 -6.12
CA VAL A 408 -36.60 -6.09 -5.68
C VAL A 408 -36.66 -5.98 -4.17
N THR A 409 -35.50 -6.04 -3.53
CA THR A 409 -35.35 -5.83 -2.09
C THR A 409 -34.62 -4.54 -1.82
N LEU A 410 -35.20 -3.66 -1.00
CA LEU A 410 -34.60 -2.39 -0.57
C LEU A 410 -34.48 -2.35 0.97
N PRO A 411 -33.49 -1.64 1.55
CA PRO A 411 -33.44 -1.41 2.99
C PRO A 411 -34.67 -0.65 3.46
N ALA A 412 -35.34 -1.16 4.50
CA ALA A 412 -36.48 -0.46 5.08
C ALA A 412 -36.02 0.81 5.80
N HIS A 413 -36.76 1.91 5.61
CA HIS A 413 -36.65 3.05 6.49
C HIS A 413 -37.42 2.74 7.76
N ARG A 414 -36.69 2.67 8.89
CA ARG A 414 -37.32 2.78 10.20
C ARG A 414 -37.40 4.26 10.53
N ASP A 415 -38.62 4.78 10.65
CA ASP A 415 -38.83 6.04 11.34
C ASP A 415 -38.29 5.86 12.76
N ALA A 416 -37.32 6.69 13.14
CA ALA A 416 -36.85 6.77 14.51
C ALA A 416 -37.91 7.50 15.34
N GLY A 417 -39.04 6.86 15.59
CA GLY A 417 -40.19 7.48 16.24
C GLY A 417 -41.47 6.66 16.15
N ALA A 418 -41.47 5.49 16.81
CA ALA A 418 -42.69 4.86 17.34
C ALA A 418 -42.36 4.25 18.70
#